data_AF-N0A526-F1
#
_entry.id   AF-N0A526-F1
#
_cell.length_a   1.000
_cell.length_b   1.000
_cell.length_c   1.000
_cell.angle_alpha   90.00
_cell.angle_beta   90.00
_cell.angle_gamma   90.00
#
_symmetry.space_group_name_H-M   'P 1'
#
loop_
_entity.id
_entity.type
_entity.pdbx_description
1 polymer ?
#
loop_
_entity_poly.entity_id
_entity_poly.type
_entity_poly.pdbx_seq_one_letter_code
_entity_poly.pdbx_strand_id
1 'polypeptide(L)'
;MNTFINKDNQQGITRDINQKEYLFWLGGFFEGEGSASVSISISSTFKFGVQLQPTFNVSQHENGLPILQSFKDLFGSGYLVKKSGSDLVWVYTLKGYKNMIEKIIPFVDTYVSPFSCKRHEYDVFKEISLRLNSQEHLSQEGLIKLVELAYTYQGKGKFRKRTLNEIIEIIVFVPISSPSASNRNQRRPLGVQHPTGC
;
A
#
# COMPACT_ATOMS: atom_id res chain seq x y z
N MET A 1 -25.41 -0.78 -32.08
CA MET A 1 -25.60 -0.74 -30.61
C MET A 1 -24.49 0.10 -30.03
N ASN A 2 -24.87 1.08 -29.22
CA ASN A 2 -24.11 2.26 -28.77
C ASN A 2 -22.64 2.04 -28.38
N THR A 3 -21.81 3.04 -28.66
CA THR A 3 -21.16 3.75 -27.54
C THR A 3 -21.01 5.22 -27.89
N PHE A 4 -21.82 6.05 -27.22
CA PHE A 4 -21.65 7.49 -27.14
C PHE A 4 -20.34 7.77 -26.40
N ILE A 5 -19.28 8.14 -27.13
CA ILE A 5 -18.19 8.91 -26.54
C ILE A 5 -18.66 10.36 -26.57
N ASN A 6 -19.32 10.82 -25.51
CA ASN A 6 -19.48 12.25 -25.30
C ASN A 6 -18.09 12.83 -25.02
N LYS A 7 -17.51 13.43 -26.05
CA LYS A 7 -16.40 14.39 -25.93
C LYS A 7 -16.98 15.73 -25.49
N ASP A 8 -17.48 15.81 -24.26
CA ASP A 8 -17.88 17.09 -23.68
C ASP A 8 -16.69 17.69 -22.93
N ASN A 9 -16.12 18.74 -23.55
CA ASN A 9 -15.44 19.89 -22.93
C ASN A 9 -14.51 19.64 -21.72
N GLN A 10 -13.21 19.49 -21.98
CA GLN A 10 -12.14 19.87 -21.03
C GLN A 10 -11.16 20.88 -21.66
N GLN A 11 -11.68 21.90 -22.37
CA GLN A 11 -10.87 23.10 -22.59
C GLN A 11 -10.79 23.86 -21.27
N GLY A 12 -9.66 23.74 -20.57
CA GLY A 12 -9.33 24.55 -19.39
C GLY A 12 -8.85 23.81 -18.14
N ILE A 13 -8.84 22.46 -18.12
CA ILE A 13 -8.34 21.70 -16.97
C ILE A 13 -6.94 21.13 -17.28
N THR A 14 -5.90 21.78 -16.77
CA THR A 14 -4.52 21.28 -16.87
C THR A 14 -4.17 20.45 -15.63
N ARG A 15 -4.08 19.12 -15.78
CA ARG A 15 -3.58 18.19 -14.77
C ARG A 15 -2.18 17.70 -15.15
N ASP A 16 -1.24 18.63 -15.27
CA ASP A 16 0.12 18.32 -15.70
C ASP A 16 0.99 17.98 -14.49
N ILE A 17 1.35 16.70 -14.33
CA ILE A 17 2.20 16.21 -13.25
C ILE A 17 3.64 16.74 -13.29
N ASN A 18 4.02 17.45 -14.35
CA ASN A 18 5.32 18.12 -14.44
C ASN A 18 5.28 19.58 -13.96
N GLN A 19 4.08 20.14 -13.73
CA GLN A 19 3.93 21.50 -13.21
C GLN A 19 3.99 21.53 -11.69
N LYS A 20 4.82 22.41 -11.15
CA LYS A 20 5.08 22.51 -9.71
C LYS A 20 3.82 22.88 -8.93
N GLU A 21 2.98 23.75 -9.48
CA GLU A 21 1.71 24.18 -8.91
C GLU A 21 0.75 22.99 -8.76
N TYR A 22 0.72 22.11 -9.77
CA TYR A 22 -0.13 20.92 -9.72
C TYR A 22 0.40 19.88 -8.74
N LEU A 23 1.73 19.76 -8.57
CA LEU A 23 2.32 18.90 -7.54
C LEU A 23 2.01 19.39 -6.12
N PHE A 24 2.07 20.70 -5.87
CA PHE A 24 1.59 21.26 -4.60
C PHE A 24 0.09 21.04 -4.41
N TRP A 25 -0.71 21.15 -5.47
CA TRP A 25 -2.14 20.87 -5.41
C TRP A 25 -2.42 19.41 -5.07
N LEU A 26 -1.73 18.45 -5.70
CA LEU A 26 -1.80 17.02 -5.35
C LEU A 26 -1.32 16.78 -3.92
N GLY A 27 -0.31 17.51 -3.46
CA GLY A 27 0.18 17.46 -2.09
C GLY A 27 -0.90 17.89 -1.08
N GLY A 28 -1.55 19.03 -1.32
CA GLY A 28 -2.68 19.50 -0.52
C GLY A 28 -3.88 18.56 -0.58
N PHE A 29 -4.16 17.98 -1.75
CA PHE A 29 -5.21 16.98 -1.92
C PHE A 29 -4.92 15.73 -1.08
N PHE A 30 -3.67 15.25 -1.07
CA PHE A 30 -3.25 14.15 -0.20
C PHE A 30 -3.33 14.53 1.28
N GLU A 31 -2.98 15.76 1.68
CA GLU A 31 -3.13 16.22 3.06
C GLU A 31 -4.60 16.15 3.52
N GLY A 32 -5.56 16.46 2.64
CA GLY A 32 -6.99 16.36 2.92
C GLY A 32 -7.56 14.93 2.87
N GLU A 33 -7.45 14.27 1.72
CA GLU A 33 -8.14 13.01 1.38
C GLU A 33 -7.26 11.76 1.52
N GLY A 34 -5.96 11.96 1.72
CA GLY A 34 -4.95 10.93 1.72
C GLY A 34 -4.65 10.31 3.08
N SER A 35 -3.99 9.16 3.04
CA SER A 35 -3.52 8.44 4.21
C SER A 35 -2.22 7.71 3.90
N ALA A 36 -1.14 8.09 4.60
CA ALA A 36 0.03 7.23 4.80
C ALA A 36 -0.21 6.38 6.05
N SER A 37 0.02 5.07 5.99
CA SER A 37 -0.18 4.18 7.12
C SER A 37 0.76 2.98 7.07
N VAL A 38 0.95 2.33 8.21
CA VAL A 38 1.66 1.05 8.28
C VAL A 38 0.66 -0.01 8.69
N SER A 39 0.29 -0.89 7.76
CA SER A 39 -0.58 -2.04 8.04
C SER A 39 0.21 -3.13 8.75
N ILE A 40 -0.44 -3.83 9.69
CA ILE A 40 0.12 -5.00 10.37
C ILE A 40 -0.73 -6.20 9.95
N SER A 41 -0.13 -7.11 9.20
CA SER A 41 -0.78 -8.31 8.68
C SER A 41 -0.28 -9.54 9.44
N ILE A 42 -1.18 -10.48 9.70
CA ILE A 42 -0.88 -11.74 10.38
C ILE A 42 -1.09 -12.89 9.40
N SER A 43 -0.13 -13.81 9.34
CA SER A 43 -0.19 -15.03 8.56
C SER A 43 0.86 -16.01 9.07
N SER A 44 0.52 -17.30 9.12
CA SER A 44 1.50 -18.37 9.42
C SER A 44 2.61 -18.48 8.38
N THR A 45 2.42 -17.90 7.19
CA THR A 45 3.45 -17.87 6.14
C THR A 45 4.54 -16.82 6.36
N PHE A 46 4.36 -15.89 7.29
CA PHE A 46 5.38 -14.90 7.63
C PHE A 46 6.38 -15.47 8.64
N LYS A 47 7.66 -15.08 8.52
CA LYS A 47 8.76 -15.60 9.34
C LYS A 47 8.46 -15.57 10.85
N PHE A 48 7.81 -14.51 11.32
CA PHE A 48 7.40 -14.33 12.70
C PHE A 48 5.90 -14.12 12.83
N GLY A 49 5.10 -14.71 11.92
CA GLY A 49 3.64 -14.62 11.97
C GLY A 49 3.07 -13.24 11.61
N VAL A 50 3.92 -12.21 11.52
CA VAL A 50 3.56 -10.80 11.35
C VAL A 50 4.39 -10.16 10.24
N GLN A 51 3.77 -9.25 9.49
CA GLN A 51 4.41 -8.39 8.50
C GLN A 51 3.91 -6.95 8.63
N LEU A 52 4.83 -5.98 8.64
CA LEU A 52 4.51 -4.56 8.47
C LEU A 52 4.50 -4.21 6.98
N GLN A 53 3.47 -3.50 6.54
CA GLN A 53 3.31 -3.03 5.17
C GLN A 53 2.95 -1.54 5.15
N PRO A 54 3.95 -0.65 4.96
CA PRO A 54 3.70 0.75 4.64
C PRO A 54 2.82 0.87 3.39
N THR A 55 1.84 1.75 3.44
CA THR A 55 0.84 1.98 2.39
C THR A 55 0.55 3.47 2.27
N PHE A 56 0.46 3.95 1.03
CA PHE A 56 -0.01 5.28 0.67
C PHE A 56 -1.34 5.11 -0.07
N ASN A 57 -2.39 5.77 0.43
CA ASN A 57 -3.73 5.72 -0.15
C ASN A 57 -4.27 7.12 -0.38
N VAL A 58 -4.99 7.29 -1.48
CA VAL A 58 -5.85 8.46 -1.73
C VAL A 58 -7.20 7.93 -2.18
N SER A 59 -8.26 8.31 -1.47
CA SER A 59 -9.64 7.88 -1.80
C SER A 59 -10.40 9.03 -2.42
N GLN A 60 -11.31 8.75 -3.34
CA GLN A 60 -12.22 9.75 -3.89
C GLN A 60 -13.46 9.07 -4.50
N HIS A 61 -14.56 9.82 -4.60
CA HIS A 61 -15.71 9.41 -5.40
C HIS A 61 -15.31 9.22 -6.88
N GLU A 62 -16.05 8.41 -7.63
CA GLU A 62 -15.72 8.01 -9.01
C GLU A 62 -15.59 9.19 -9.98
N ASN A 63 -16.33 10.28 -9.76
CA ASN A 63 -16.19 11.51 -10.54
C ASN A 63 -14.82 12.20 -10.36
N GLY A 64 -14.07 11.86 -9.31
CA GLY A 64 -12.70 12.31 -9.07
C GLY A 64 -11.62 11.34 -9.55
N LEU A 65 -11.99 10.28 -10.29
CA LEU A 65 -11.03 9.32 -10.86
C LEU A 65 -9.84 9.97 -11.61
N PRO A 66 -9.99 11.05 -12.40
CA PRO A 66 -8.85 11.70 -13.04
C PRO A 66 -7.78 12.21 -12.06
N ILE A 67 -8.17 12.59 -10.84
CA ILE A 67 -7.22 13.00 -9.79
C ILE A 67 -6.46 11.78 -9.27
N LEU A 68 -7.15 10.66 -9.03
CA LEU A 68 -6.51 9.41 -8.62
C LEU A 68 -5.55 8.87 -9.68
N GLN A 69 -5.91 9.03 -10.97
CA GLN A 69 -5.04 8.69 -12.09
C GLN A 69 -3.77 9.55 -12.10
N SER A 70 -3.86 10.83 -11.72
CA SER A 70 -2.69 11.72 -11.65
C SER A 70 -1.65 11.22 -10.64
N PHE A 71 -2.06 10.66 -9.50
CA PHE A 71 -1.12 10.00 -8.57
C PHE A 71 -0.47 8.76 -9.17
N LYS A 72 -1.26 7.95 -9.90
CA LYS A 72 -0.73 6.75 -10.57
C LYS A 72 0.31 7.12 -11.64
N ASP A 73 0.04 8.16 -12.42
CA ASP A 73 0.96 8.64 -13.45
C ASP A 73 2.23 9.24 -12.82
N LEU A 74 2.06 10.06 -11.77
CA LEU A 74 3.17 10.67 -11.02
C LEU A 74 4.14 9.63 -10.46
N PHE A 75 3.62 8.54 -9.87
CA PHE A 75 4.46 7.53 -9.25
C PHE A 75 4.82 6.36 -10.19
N GLY A 76 4.21 6.27 -11.37
CA GLY A 76 4.39 5.17 -12.33
C GLY A 76 4.16 3.78 -11.71
N SER A 77 3.37 3.68 -10.63
CA SER A 77 3.17 2.48 -9.82
C SER A 77 1.89 2.57 -9.01
N GLY A 78 1.49 1.45 -8.41
CA GLY A 78 0.25 1.38 -7.63
C GLY A 78 -0.96 1.05 -8.49
N TYR A 79 -2.10 0.95 -7.84
CA TYR A 79 -3.32 0.44 -8.46
C TYR A 79 -4.52 1.29 -8.05
N LEU A 80 -5.49 1.40 -8.95
CA LEU A 80 -6.81 1.94 -8.66
C LEU A 80 -7.72 0.77 -8.33
N VAL A 81 -8.36 0.82 -7.16
CA VAL A 81 -9.29 -0.22 -6.69
C VAL A 81 -10.56 0.42 -6.17
N LYS A 82 -11.70 -0.26 -6.33
CA LYS A 82 -12.93 0.14 -5.63
C LYS A 82 -12.79 -0.11 -4.13
N LYS A 83 -13.30 0.81 -3.32
CA LYS A 83 -13.33 0.66 -1.87
C LYS A 83 -14.34 -0.42 -1.50
N SER A 84 -13.91 -1.40 -0.71
CA SER A 84 -14.81 -2.46 -0.22
C SER A 84 -16.01 -1.84 0.51
N GLY A 85 -17.21 -2.25 0.14
CA GLY A 85 -18.46 -1.74 0.72
C GLY A 85 -18.90 -0.36 0.20
N SER A 86 -18.27 0.18 -0.85
CA SER A 86 -18.70 1.43 -1.48
C SER A 86 -18.39 1.43 -2.98
N ASP A 87 -19.40 1.17 -3.81
CA ASP A 87 -19.22 0.98 -5.27
C ASP A 87 -18.82 2.24 -6.04
N LEU A 88 -19.07 3.42 -5.43
CA LEU A 88 -18.81 4.73 -6.01
C LEU A 88 -17.49 5.35 -5.54
N VAL A 89 -16.78 4.71 -4.61
CA VAL A 89 -15.51 5.22 -4.07
C VAL A 89 -14.35 4.41 -4.61
N TRP A 90 -13.39 5.11 -5.18
CA TRP A 90 -12.15 4.57 -5.69
C TRP A 90 -10.98 4.96 -4.79
N VAL A 91 -9.95 4.11 -4.79
CA VAL A 91 -8.74 4.31 -4.02
C VAL A 91 -7.54 4.10 -4.93
N TYR A 92 -6.70 5.12 -5.06
CA TYR A 92 -5.32 4.92 -5.48
C TYR A 92 -4.54 4.35 -4.29
N THR A 93 -3.93 3.18 -4.46
CA THR A 93 -3.13 2.53 -3.42
C THR A 93 -1.75 2.15 -3.94
N LEU A 94 -0.73 2.50 -3.16
CA LEU A 94 0.65 2.08 -3.36
C LEU A 94 1.16 1.45 -2.06
N LYS A 95 1.85 0.32 -2.15
CA LYS A 95 2.24 -0.51 -1.00
C LYS A 95 3.73 -0.85 -1.03
N GLY A 96 4.29 -1.12 0.15
CA GLY A 96 5.63 -1.65 0.35
C GLY A 96 6.69 -0.57 0.51
N TYR A 97 7.66 -0.81 1.39
CA TYR A 97 8.66 0.18 1.81
C TYR A 97 9.54 0.69 0.67
N LYS A 98 9.86 -0.13 -0.34
CA LYS A 98 10.67 0.30 -1.49
C LYS A 98 10.00 1.44 -2.26
N ASN A 99 8.71 1.27 -2.58
CA ASN A 99 7.89 2.32 -3.20
C ASN A 99 7.79 3.56 -2.29
N MET A 100 7.71 3.37 -0.97
CA MET A 100 7.65 4.51 -0.06
C MET A 100 8.94 5.33 -0.11
N ILE A 101 10.10 4.68 -0.09
CA ILE A 101 11.41 5.34 -0.12
C ILE A 101 11.67 6.01 -1.46
N GLU A 102 11.44 5.28 -2.56
CA GLU A 102 11.80 5.77 -3.89
C GLU A 102 10.86 6.87 -4.40
N LYS A 103 9.59 6.89 -3.94
CA LYS A 103 8.53 7.68 -4.61
C LYS A 103 7.74 8.56 -3.65
N ILE A 104 7.23 7.97 -2.58
CA ILE A 104 6.30 8.68 -1.67
C ILE A 104 7.03 9.64 -0.75
N ILE A 105 8.13 9.21 -0.13
CA ILE A 105 8.89 10.02 0.82
C ILE A 105 9.41 11.30 0.14
N PRO A 106 10.07 11.25 -1.05
CA PRO A 106 10.49 12.47 -1.74
C PRO A 106 9.34 13.43 -2.07
N PHE A 107 8.20 12.89 -2.51
CA PHE A 107 7.01 13.70 -2.79
C PHE A 107 6.46 14.36 -1.53
N VAL A 108 6.27 13.59 -0.45
CA VAL A 108 5.70 14.11 0.81
C VAL A 108 6.67 15.10 1.46
N ASP A 109 7.97 14.81 1.50
CA ASP A 109 9.00 15.72 2.03
C ASP A 109 8.98 17.08 1.31
N THR A 110 8.72 17.09 0.00
CA THR A 110 8.77 18.31 -0.82
C THR A 110 7.44 19.08 -0.83
N TYR A 111 6.33 18.38 -1.07
CA TYR A 111 5.05 19.02 -1.42
C TYR A 111 4.00 19.00 -0.30
N VAL A 112 4.26 18.30 0.82
CA VAL A 112 3.25 18.05 1.87
C VAL A 112 3.79 18.39 3.26
N SER A 113 4.84 17.69 3.71
CA SER A 113 5.37 17.77 5.07
C SER A 113 5.72 19.17 5.56
N PRO A 114 6.19 20.13 4.73
CA PRO A 114 6.44 21.50 5.17
C PRO A 114 5.18 22.24 5.66
N PHE A 115 3.99 21.79 5.24
CA PHE A 115 2.70 22.43 5.52
C PHE A 115 1.71 21.51 6.25
N SER A 116 2.10 20.25 6.51
CA SER A 116 1.21 19.22 7.03
C SER A 116 0.93 19.39 8.53
N CYS A 117 -0.32 19.14 8.92
CA CYS A 117 -0.69 19.00 10.32
C CYS A 117 -0.53 17.56 10.85
N LYS A 118 -0.16 16.61 9.98
CA LYS A 118 0.02 15.17 10.27
C LYS A 118 1.50 14.76 10.33
N ARG A 119 2.37 15.69 10.72
CA ARG A 119 3.83 15.53 10.59
C ARG A 119 4.37 14.40 11.46
N HIS A 120 3.89 14.29 12.70
CA HIS A 120 4.32 13.22 13.61
C HIS A 120 4.01 11.83 13.02
N GLU A 121 2.79 11.66 12.50
CA GLU A 121 2.36 10.42 11.87
C GLU A 121 3.17 10.10 10.62
N TYR A 122 3.52 11.12 9.83
CA TYR A 122 4.40 10.96 8.69
C TYR A 122 5.83 10.57 9.11
N ASP A 123 6.38 11.17 10.16
CA ASP A 123 7.72 10.86 10.65
C ASP A 123 7.83 9.40 11.09
N VAL A 124 6.83 8.90 11.85
CA VAL A 124 6.73 7.48 12.23
C VAL A 124 6.65 6.57 11.00
N PHE A 125 5.81 6.93 10.01
CA PHE A 125 5.68 6.17 8.76
C PHE A 125 7.00 6.13 7.96
N LYS A 126 7.70 7.26 7.88
CA LYS A 126 8.99 7.41 7.21
C LYS A 126 10.05 6.57 7.90
N GLU A 127 10.15 6.66 9.23
CA GLU A 127 11.09 5.90 10.04
C GLU A 127 10.90 4.39 9.85
N ILE A 128 9.66 3.89 9.98
CA ILE A 128 9.37 2.47 9.77
C ILE A 128 9.77 2.04 8.35
N SER A 129 9.46 2.84 7.34
CA SER A 129 9.81 2.52 5.95
C SER A 129 11.33 2.38 5.75
N LEU A 130 12.11 3.28 6.35
CA LEU A 130 13.57 3.24 6.29
C LEU A 130 14.16 2.05 7.06
N ARG A 131 13.63 1.74 8.24
CA ARG A 131 14.06 0.61 9.07
C ARG A 131 13.67 -0.76 8.49
N LEU A 132 12.59 -0.81 7.70
CA LEU A 132 12.29 -1.98 6.88
C LEU A 132 13.36 -2.19 5.80
N ASN A 133 13.86 -1.11 5.19
CA ASN A 133 14.92 -1.18 4.18
C ASN A 133 16.29 -1.60 4.78
N SER A 134 16.58 -1.22 6.03
CA SER A 134 17.75 -1.74 6.77
C SER A 134 17.59 -3.18 7.26
N GLN A 135 16.50 -3.86 6.89
CA GLN A 135 16.23 -5.26 7.19
C GLN A 135 16.05 -5.58 8.69
N GLU A 136 15.76 -4.59 9.53
CA GLU A 136 15.61 -4.80 10.97
C GLU A 136 14.48 -5.79 11.33
N HIS A 137 13.40 -5.79 10.55
CA HIS A 137 12.28 -6.74 10.65
C HIS A 137 12.66 -8.21 10.42
N LEU A 138 13.89 -8.51 9.98
CA LEU A 138 14.35 -9.90 9.82
C LEU A 138 14.76 -10.55 11.15
N SER A 139 14.95 -9.77 12.22
CA SER A 139 15.09 -10.29 13.58
C SER A 139 13.78 -10.15 14.36
N GLN A 140 13.57 -11.04 15.33
CA GLN A 140 12.35 -11.01 16.16
C GLN A 140 12.30 -9.72 17.00
N GLU A 141 13.41 -9.37 17.64
CA GLU A 141 13.55 -8.13 18.42
C GLU A 141 13.31 -6.89 17.55
N GLY A 142 13.91 -6.86 16.34
CA GLY A 142 13.75 -5.75 15.41
C GLY A 142 12.32 -5.60 14.91
N LEU A 143 11.64 -6.73 14.65
CA LEU A 143 10.22 -6.72 14.31
C LEU A 143 9.36 -6.18 15.46
N ILE A 144 9.62 -6.58 16.72
CA ILE A 144 8.91 -6.08 17.90
C ILE A 144 9.07 -4.56 17.98
N LYS A 145 10.29 -4.03 17.88
CA LYS A 145 10.55 -2.58 17.92
C LYS A 145 9.78 -1.82 16.83
N LEU A 146 9.70 -2.37 15.62
CA LEU A 146 8.94 -1.78 14.51
C LEU A 146 7.43 -1.82 14.76
N VAL A 147 6.93 -2.89 15.37
CA VAL A 147 5.52 -2.98 15.77
C VAL A 147 5.22 -1.97 16.85
N GLU A 148 6.01 -1.89 17.91
CA GLU A 148 5.86 -0.89 18.98
C GLU A 148 5.80 0.53 18.41
N LEU A 149 6.73 0.87 17.51
CA LEU A 149 6.73 2.14 16.79
C LEU A 149 5.46 2.32 15.94
N ALA A 150 4.97 1.28 15.28
CA ALA A 150 3.72 1.37 14.51
C ALA A 150 2.46 1.55 15.39
N TYR A 151 2.55 1.28 16.69
CA TYR A 151 1.49 1.50 17.68
C TYR A 151 1.55 2.88 18.33
N THR A 152 2.66 3.63 18.21
CA THR A 152 2.69 5.05 18.62
C THR A 152 1.93 5.96 17.64
N TYR A 153 1.56 5.43 16.47
CA TYR A 153 0.83 6.13 15.44
C TYR A 153 -0.54 6.62 15.95
N GLN A 154 -0.70 7.93 16.11
CA GLN A 154 -1.96 8.56 16.55
C GLN A 154 -2.74 9.07 15.33
N GLY A 155 -3.80 8.40 14.91
CA GLY A 155 -4.62 8.87 13.80
C GLY A 155 -6.11 8.62 14.00
N LYS A 156 -6.95 9.60 13.65
CA LYS A 156 -8.41 9.47 13.72
C LYS A 156 -8.88 8.26 12.89
N GLY A 157 -9.72 7.40 13.49
CA GLY A 157 -10.30 6.23 12.83
C GLY A 157 -9.34 5.05 12.59
N LYS A 158 -8.10 5.09 13.10
CA LYS A 158 -7.11 4.02 12.95
C LYS A 158 -7.07 3.10 14.17
N PHE A 159 -8.19 2.46 14.48
CA PHE A 159 -8.20 1.42 15.51
C PHE A 159 -7.51 0.17 14.99
N ARG A 160 -6.45 -0.25 15.68
CA ARG A 160 -5.84 -1.56 15.46
C ARG A 160 -6.83 -2.61 15.94
N LYS A 161 -7.12 -3.63 15.11
CA LYS A 161 -8.03 -4.73 15.48
C LYS A 161 -7.52 -5.53 16.68
N ARG A 162 -6.20 -5.60 16.85
CA ARG A 162 -5.52 -6.29 17.95
C ARG A 162 -4.72 -5.30 18.77
N THR A 163 -4.61 -5.57 20.05
CA THR A 163 -3.72 -4.88 20.99
C THR A 163 -2.26 -5.14 20.65
N LEU A 164 -1.36 -4.29 21.16
CA LEU A 164 0.08 -4.47 21.01
C LEU A 164 0.54 -5.82 21.57
N ASN A 165 0.06 -6.18 22.77
CA ASN A 165 0.43 -7.42 23.44
C ASN A 165 0.04 -8.66 22.63
N GLU A 166 -1.16 -8.70 22.05
CA GLU A 166 -1.57 -9.82 21.17
C GLU A 166 -0.65 -9.96 19.95
N ILE A 167 -0.16 -8.84 19.37
CA ILE A 167 0.78 -8.90 18.26
C ILE A 167 2.16 -9.40 18.71
N ILE A 168 2.64 -8.94 19.86
CA ILE A 168 3.92 -9.38 20.43
C ILE A 168 3.86 -10.88 20.76
N GLU A 169 2.77 -11.35 21.37
CA GLU A 169 2.57 -12.78 21.63
C GLU A 169 2.61 -13.60 20.34
N ILE A 170 1.98 -13.13 19.26
CA ILE A 170 2.08 -13.80 17.96
C ILE A 170 3.53 -13.87 17.51
N ILE A 171 4.29 -12.78 17.58
CA ILE A 171 5.70 -12.72 17.15
C ILE A 171 6.58 -13.67 17.98
N VAL A 172 6.31 -13.78 19.28
CA VAL A 172 7.10 -14.60 20.21
C VAL A 172 6.77 -16.08 20.09
N PHE A 173 5.48 -16.42 19.94
CA PHE A 173 4.98 -17.79 20.06
C PHE A 173 4.51 -18.41 18.75
N VAL A 174 4.92 -17.92 17.59
CA VAL A 174 4.56 -18.53 16.30
C VAL A 174 4.90 -20.03 16.33
N PRO A 175 3.89 -20.93 16.21
CA PRO A 175 4.18 -22.34 16.03
C PRO A 175 4.86 -22.47 14.66
N ILE A 176 6.13 -22.86 14.65
CA ILE A 176 6.90 -23.10 13.43
C ILE A 176 6.24 -24.26 12.69
N SER A 177 5.26 -23.94 11.84
CA SER A 177 4.85 -24.82 10.76
C SER A 177 5.75 -24.43 9.59
N SER A 178 6.94 -25.03 9.56
CA SER A 178 7.89 -24.90 8.46
C SER A 178 7.16 -25.11 7.13
N PRO A 179 7.19 -24.17 6.17
CA PRO A 179 6.98 -24.57 4.79
C PRO A 179 8.22 -25.38 4.41
N SER A 180 8.06 -26.70 4.32
CA SER A 180 9.08 -27.60 3.83
C SER A 180 9.57 -27.10 2.46
N ALA A 181 10.88 -26.89 2.35
CA ALA A 181 11.56 -26.76 1.09
C ALA A 181 11.56 -28.13 0.39
N SER A 182 10.50 -28.45 -0.35
CA SER A 182 10.40 -29.56 -1.32
C SER A 182 9.03 -29.44 -1.98
N ASN A 183 8.80 -29.39 -3.29
CA ASN A 183 9.46 -30.09 -4.37
C ASN A 183 8.95 -29.46 -5.68
N ARG A 184 9.69 -28.53 -6.28
CA ARG A 184 9.34 -27.95 -7.59
C ARG A 184 10.05 -28.72 -8.69
N ASN A 185 9.85 -30.04 -8.73
CA ASN A 185 10.24 -30.92 -9.84
C ASN A 185 9.72 -32.35 -9.61
N GLN A 186 8.50 -32.64 -10.05
CA GLN A 186 8.17 -33.97 -10.57
C GLN A 186 7.32 -33.82 -11.83
N ARG A 187 8.00 -34.10 -12.95
CA ARG A 187 7.39 -34.56 -14.21
C ARG A 187 6.50 -35.77 -13.91
N ARG A 188 5.36 -35.89 -14.58
CA ARG A 188 4.79 -37.20 -14.96
C ARG A 188 4.59 -37.23 -16.47
N PRO A 189 5.08 -38.28 -17.17
CA PRO A 189 4.78 -38.51 -18.57
C PRO A 189 3.52 -39.38 -18.78
N LEU A 190 2.91 -39.18 -19.95
CA LEU A 190 2.22 -40.11 -20.87
C LEU A 190 1.21 -41.12 -20.30
N GLY A 191 -0.07 -41.02 -20.68
CA GLY A 191 -0.69 -41.81 -21.78
C GLY A 191 -2.04 -42.33 -21.23
N VAL A 192 -3.13 -42.43 -22.00
CA VAL A 192 -3.48 -43.59 -22.85
C VAL A 192 -4.48 -43.16 -23.95
N GLN A 193 -4.39 -43.89 -25.05
CA GLN A 193 -4.93 -43.68 -26.41
C GLN A 193 -6.45 -43.89 -26.58
N HIS A 194 -6.88 -43.44 -27.78
CA HIS A 194 -8.13 -43.56 -28.54
C HIS A 194 -8.95 -44.87 -28.46
N PRO A 195 -10.18 -44.84 -29.03
CA PRO A 195 -10.35 -45.45 -30.36
C PRO A 195 -11.15 -44.62 -31.39
N THR A 196 -10.73 -44.79 -32.66
CA THR A 196 -11.45 -44.90 -33.97
C THR A 196 -12.97 -44.70 -33.98
N GLY A 197 -13.64 -44.15 -35.01
CA GLY A 197 -13.33 -43.93 -36.42
C GLY A 197 -14.65 -43.72 -37.21
N CYS A 198 -14.50 -43.40 -38.51
CA CYS A 198 -15.48 -42.99 -39.53
C CYS A 198 -15.85 -41.50 -39.56
#